data_AF-F8DEW7-F1
#
_entry.id   AF-F8DEW7-F1
#
_cell.length_a   1.000
_cell.length_b   1.000
_cell.length_c   1.000
_cell.angle_alpha   90.00
_cell.angle_beta   90.00
_cell.angle_gamma   90.00
#
_symmetry.space_group_name_H-M   'P 1'
#
loop_
_entity.id
_entity.type
_entity.pdbx_description
1 polymer ?
#
loop_
_entity_poly.entity_id
_entity_poly.type
_entity_poly.pdbx_seq_one_letter_code
_entity_poly.pdbx_strand_id
1 'polypeptide(L)' 'MDIWEKLYLEAKALYAPHEVSDFVYARHVVAAVEAADGQIYTGFCMEGTCGVFHLCAERAALFNMYQ' A
#
# COMPACT_ATOMS: atom_id res chain seq x y z
N MET A 1 -20.44 9.48 -0.90
CA MET A 1 -18.98 9.29 -0.88
C MET A 1 -18.55 9.10 -2.32
N ASP A 2 -17.65 9.93 -2.84
CA ASP A 2 -17.10 9.71 -4.17
C ASP A 2 -16.10 8.52 -4.16
N ILE A 3 -15.72 8.02 -5.33
CA ILE A 3 -14.80 6.87 -5.42
C ILE A 3 -13.40 7.18 -4.89
N TRP A 4 -12.90 8.40 -5.07
CA TRP A 4 -11.62 8.86 -4.54
C TRP A 4 -11.62 8.93 -3.03
N GLU A 5 -12.72 9.40 -2.43
CA GLU A 5 -12.90 9.41 -0.97
C GLU A 5 -12.93 7.98 -0.42
N LYS A 6 -13.60 7.05 -1.11
CA LYS A 6 -13.55 5.62 -0.77
C LYS A 6 -12.13 5.07 -0.82
N LEU A 7 -11.45 5.23 -1.95
CA LEU A 7 -10.07 4.76 -2.15
C LEU A 7 -9.12 5.36 -1.11
N TYR A 8 -9.27 6.65 -0.81
CA TYR A 8 -8.48 7.33 0.22
C TYR A 8 -8.70 6.72 1.60
N LEU A 9 -9.96 6.49 2.01
CA LEU A 9 -10.27 5.91 3.32
C LEU A 9 -9.76 4.47 3.45
N GLU A 10 -9.91 3.66 2.40
CA GLU A 10 -9.41 2.28 2.35
C GLU A 10 -7.87 2.25 2.43
N ALA A 11 -7.17 3.09 1.68
CA ALA A 11 -5.71 3.20 1.76
C ALA A 11 -5.26 3.72 3.14
N LYS A 12 -5.93 4.74 3.68
CA LYS A 12 -5.61 5.38 4.95
C LYS A 12 -5.69 4.41 6.13
N ALA A 13 -6.58 3.42 6.09
CA ALA A 13 -6.65 2.38 7.12
C ALA A 13 -5.33 1.60 7.29
N LEU A 14 -4.52 1.51 6.23
CA LEU A 14 -3.21 0.88 6.27
C LEU A 14 -2.09 1.82 6.73
N TYR A 15 -2.31 3.14 6.78
CA TYR A 15 -1.26 4.11 7.08
C TYR A 15 -0.84 4.01 8.55
N ALA A 16 0.38 3.53 8.79
CA ALA A 16 0.97 3.45 10.12
C ALA A 16 2.50 3.39 9.98
N PRO A 17 3.16 4.53 9.70
CA PRO A 17 4.60 4.58 9.47
C PRO A 17 5.35 4.04 10.69
N HIS A 18 6.21 3.04 10.50
CA HIS A 18 7.02 2.47 11.57
C HIS A 18 8.25 1.74 11.01
N GLU A 19 9.30 1.69 11.82
CA GLU A 19 10.46 0.85 11.60
C GLU A 19 10.10 -0.58 11.99
N VAL A 20 10.26 -1.52 11.05
CA VAL A 20 10.12 -2.96 11.30
C VAL A 20 11.42 -3.51 11.89
N SER A 21 12.56 -2.96 11.44
CA SER A 21 13.89 -3.20 11.96
C SER A 21 14.80 -2.01 11.58
N ASP A 22 16.04 -2.01 12.07
CA ASP A 22 17.07 -1.02 11.70
C ASP A 22 17.33 -0.93 10.18
N PHE A 23 16.88 -1.92 9.40
CA PHE A 23 17.08 -1.99 7.96
C PHE A 23 15.79 -1.84 7.15
N VAL A 24 14.61 -1.86 7.78
CA VAL A 24 13.32 -1.92 7.09
C VAL A 24 12.33 -0.92 7.68
N TYR A 25 11.82 -0.04 6.81
CA TYR A 25 10.78 0.94 7.12
C TYR A 25 9.52 0.66 6.30
N ALA A 26 8.35 0.67 6.93
CA ALA A 26 7.11 0.21 6.30
C ALA A 26 5.93 1.14 6.56
N ARG A 27 4.90 0.99 5.72
CA ARG A 27 3.56 1.61 5.87
C ARG A 27 3.56 3.14 5.93
N HIS A 28 4.60 3.78 5.39
CA HIS A 28 4.71 5.22 5.28
C HIS A 28 4.16 5.79 3.95
N VAL A 29 3.89 4.91 2.98
CA VAL A 29 3.08 5.15 1.78
C VAL A 29 2.07 4.01 1.67
N VAL A 30 0.84 4.35 1.29
CA VAL A 30 -0.28 3.43 1.15
C VAL A 30 -1.02 3.73 -0.14
N ALA A 31 -1.64 2.71 -0.72
CA ALA A 31 -2.39 2.81 -1.97
C ALA A 31 -3.64 1.95 -1.92
N ALA A 32 -4.65 2.38 -2.68
CA ALA A 32 -5.84 1.62 -3.00
C ALA A 32 -6.07 1.69 -4.51
N VAL A 33 -6.41 0.56 -5.13
CA VAL A 33 -6.67 0.42 -6.57
C VAL A 33 -8.04 -0.22 -6.76
N GLU A 34 -8.89 0.41 -7.57
CA GLU A 34 -10.16 -0.19 -8.00
C GLU A 34 -9.96 -0.95 -9.31
N ALA A 35 -10.40 -2.21 -9.36
CA ALA A 35 -10.44 -3.02 -10.56
C ALA A 35 -11.72 -2.75 -11.37
N ALA A 36 -11.74 -3.18 -12.63
CA ALA A 36 -12.87 -2.92 -13.54
C ALA A 36 -14.21 -3.54 -13.07
N ASP A 37 -14.16 -4.54 -12.19
CA ASP A 37 -15.33 -5.17 -11.56
C ASP A 37 -15.78 -4.48 -10.26
N GLY A 38 -15.12 -3.38 -9.88
CA GLY A 38 -15.44 -2.59 -8.69
C GLY A 38 -14.80 -3.11 -7.38
N GLN A 39 -13.99 -4.17 -7.44
CA GLN A 39 -13.22 -4.62 -6.28
C GLN A 39 -12.10 -3.62 -5.97
N ILE A 40 -11.88 -3.34 -4.68
CA ILE A 40 -10.81 -2.45 -4.22
C ILE A 40 -9.74 -3.26 -3.53
N TYR A 41 -8.50 -3.08 -3.97
CA TYR A 41 -7.32 -3.71 -3.42
C TYR A 41 -6.43 -2.67 -2.79
N THR A 42 -5.97 -2.94 -1.58
CA THR A 42 -5.13 -2.02 -0.82
C THR A 42 -3.73 -2.60 -0.64
N GLY A 43 -2.74 -1.72 -0.50
CA GLY A 43 -1.35 -2.10 -0.31
C GLY A 43 -0.57 -1.03 0.43
N PHE A 44 0.56 -1.41 1.01
CA PHE A 44 1.46 -0.51 1.71
C PHE A 44 2.90 -0.73 1.27
N CYS A 45 3.73 0.31 1.38
CA CYS A 45 5.13 0.21 0.99
C CYS A 45 5.98 -0.53 2.03
N MET A 46 7.03 -1.16 1.55
CA MET A 46 8.14 -1.61 2.39
C MET A 46 9.45 -1.21 1.72
N GLU A 47 10.32 -0.59 2.51
CA GLU A 47 11.58 -0.04 2.05
C GLU A 47 12.71 -0.61 2.89
N GLY A 48 13.73 -1.11 2.21
CA GLY A 48 14.99 -1.57 2.77
C GLY A 48 16.07 -0.53 2.52
N THR A 49 16.95 -0.34 3.49
CA THR A 49 18.11 0.56 3.38
C THR A 49 18.95 0.28 2.14
N CYS A 50 19.65 1.31 1.63
CA CYS A 50 20.65 1.18 0.55
C CYS A 50 20.15 0.53 -0.76
N GLY A 51 18.85 0.63 -1.08
CA GLY A 51 18.36 0.13 -2.37
C GLY A 51 18.01 -1.37 -2.39
N VAL A 52 18.21 -2.08 -1.27
CA VAL A 52 18.20 -3.56 -1.25
C VAL A 52 16.79 -4.12 -1.44
N PHE A 53 15.76 -3.38 -1.00
CA PHE A 53 14.37 -3.78 -1.13
C PHE A 53 13.46 -2.55 -1.27
N HIS A 54 12.65 -2.49 -2.32
CA HIS A 54 11.72 -1.38 -2.56
C HIS A 54 10.42 -1.93 -3.14
N LEU A 55 9.42 -2.08 -2.28
CA LEU A 55 8.08 -2.44 -2.71
C LEU A 55 7.18 -1.21 -2.56
N CYS A 56 6.84 -0.59 -3.69
CA CYS A 56 5.85 0.50 -3.72
C CYS A 56 4.47 -0.01 -3.29
N ALA A 57 3.68 0.84 -2.65
CA ALA A 57 2.36 0.49 -2.13
C ALA A 57 1.39 0.04 -3.24
N GLU A 58 1.50 0.63 -4.43
CA GLU A 58 0.70 0.30 -5.61
C GLU A 58 1.02 -1.11 -6.10
N ARG A 59 2.31 -1.50 -6.11
CA ARG A 59 2.71 -2.86 -6.48
C ARG A 59 2.19 -3.87 -5.46
N ALA A 60 2.22 -3.55 -4.17
CA ALA A 60 1.62 -4.38 -3.14
C ALA A 60 0.10 -4.54 -3.33
N ALA A 61 -0.61 -3.45 -3.66
CA ALA A 61 -2.05 -3.51 -3.96
C ALA A 61 -2.34 -4.39 -5.18
N LEU A 62 -1.53 -4.30 -6.24
CA LEU A 62 -1.65 -5.16 -7.42
C LEU A 62 -1.34 -6.63 -7.12
N PHE A 63 -0.37 -6.93 -6.24
CA PHE A 63 -0.12 -8.31 -5.81
C PHE A 63 -1.32 -8.90 -5.07
N ASN A 64 -2.01 -8.10 -4.25
CA ASN A 64 -3.21 -8.54 -3.54
C ASN A 64 -4.40 -8.81 -4.47
N MET A 65 -4.34 -8.40 -5.75
CA MET A 65 -5.35 -8.79 -6.75
C MET A 65 -5.29 -10.28 -7.11
N TYR A 66 -4.15 -10.93 -6.89
CA TYR A 66 -3.92 -12.34 -7.20
C TYR A 66 -4.05 -13.26 -5.98
N GLN A 67 -4.40 -12.72 -4.81
CA GLN A 67 -4.67 -13.46 -3.58
C GLN A 67 -6.15 -13.85 -3.47
#